data_AF-A0A3A5VHX8-F1
#
_entry.id   AF-A0A3A5VHX8-F1
#
_cell.length_a   1.000
_cell.length_b   1.000
_cell.length_c   1.000
_cell.angle_alpha   90.00
_cell.angle_beta   90.00
_cell.angle_gamma   90.00
#
_symmetry.space_group_name_H-M   'P 1'
#
loop_
_entity.id
_entity.type
_entity.pdbx_description
1 polymer ?
#
loop_
_entity_poly.entity_id
_entity_poly.type
_entity_poly.pdbx_seq_one_letter_code
_entity_poly.pdbx_strand_id
1 'polypeptide(L)'
;MDEDLDQDSDDYEIEELVENVTDCPGCGEACGHEVLREKKAGTGADYLLKCDECAHVHTVQMRPPRGINVPFLLSEGSQTVVVNIEIDDDEILVLGDIFEYAEASWEINRIENKESNPVKKLVALEVGRVNAVRSDVVMVRLTLTRGEFSDSDAIFVERETIFRAGSIMDHGGEKWKIRAIHTGNGRTMTGRVVAHDIKRIYLHEPPRPEDEFIPRTPRERRQAWKEGKLGDNPNPILPDAEKSGKPKQQRPGRRRRKKRN
;
A
#
# COMPACT_ATOMS: atom_id res chain seq x y z
N MET A 1 -54.34 -45.14 -27.52
CA MET A 1 -53.40 -44.28 -28.27
C MET A 1 -54.16 -42.99 -28.52
N ASP A 2 -54.49 -42.21 -27.50
CA ASP A 2 -53.66 -41.68 -26.40
C ASP A 2 -52.38 -41.06 -26.97
N GLU A 3 -52.35 -39.73 -26.97
CA GLU A 3 -51.17 -38.91 -26.62
C GLU A 3 -51.59 -37.43 -26.63
N ASP A 4 -51.99 -37.01 -25.43
CA ASP A 4 -51.80 -35.72 -24.77
C ASP A 4 -51.24 -34.54 -25.59
N LEU A 5 -52.07 -33.50 -25.72
CA LEU A 5 -51.60 -32.13 -25.98
C LEU A 5 -51.70 -31.36 -24.67
N ASP A 6 -50.66 -31.48 -23.85
CA ASP A 6 -50.43 -30.60 -22.70
C ASP A 6 -50.21 -29.16 -23.22
N GLN A 7 -51.20 -28.31 -23.00
CA GLN A 7 -51.01 -26.86 -23.02
C GLN A 7 -50.31 -26.49 -21.71
N ASP A 8 -48.98 -26.47 -21.75
CA ASP A 8 -48.19 -25.74 -20.76
C ASP A 8 -48.55 -24.25 -20.88
N SER A 9 -49.53 -23.81 -20.09
CA SER A 9 -49.67 -22.40 -19.77
C SER A 9 -48.48 -22.04 -18.90
N ASP A 10 -47.46 -21.45 -19.51
CA ASP A 10 -46.41 -20.73 -18.81
C ASP A 10 -47.06 -19.57 -18.03
N ASP A 11 -47.56 -19.88 -16.83
CA ASP A 11 -47.89 -18.91 -15.79
C ASP A 11 -46.57 -18.28 -15.34
N TYR A 12 -46.09 -17.30 -16.11
CA TYR A 12 -45.09 -16.36 -15.64
C TYR A 12 -45.73 -15.59 -14.50
N GLU A 13 -45.41 -15.96 -13.25
CA GLU A 13 -45.66 -15.12 -12.07
C GLU A 13 -45.07 -13.74 -12.37
N ILE A 14 -45.97 -12.78 -12.64
CA ILE A 14 -45.61 -11.38 -12.79
C ILE A 14 -45.15 -10.95 -11.41
N GLU A 15 -43.84 -10.87 -11.21
CA GLU A 15 -43.24 -10.27 -10.03
C GLU A 15 -43.75 -8.83 -9.96
N GLU A 16 -44.70 -8.57 -9.07
CA GLU A 16 -45.36 -7.28 -8.93
C GLU A 16 -44.31 -6.28 -8.42
N LEU A 17 -43.73 -5.52 -9.35
CA LEU A 17 -42.77 -4.46 -9.05
C LEU A 17 -43.47 -3.35 -8.27
N VAL A 18 -43.33 -3.39 -6.95
CA VAL A 18 -43.79 -2.32 -6.07
C VAL A 18 -42.87 -1.12 -6.26
N GLU A 19 -43.38 -0.08 -6.91
CA GLU A 19 -42.66 1.18 -7.08
C GLU A 19 -42.65 2.00 -5.76
N ASN A 20 -41.62 2.82 -5.55
CA ASN A 20 -41.54 3.80 -4.46
C ASN A 20 -41.66 3.23 -3.03
N VAL A 21 -40.95 2.13 -2.75
CA VAL A 21 -40.89 1.53 -1.42
C VAL A 21 -40.14 2.43 -0.44
N THR A 22 -40.74 2.71 0.73
CA THR A 22 -40.10 3.41 1.85
C THR A 22 -40.69 2.97 3.19
N ASP A 23 -40.00 3.25 4.30
CA ASP A 23 -40.44 2.89 5.64
C ASP A 23 -41.63 3.77 6.07
N CYS A 24 -42.79 3.16 6.30
CA CYS A 24 -43.96 3.89 6.75
C CYS A 24 -43.97 4.06 8.28
N PRO A 25 -44.05 5.28 8.84
CA PRO A 25 -44.19 5.51 10.28
C PRO A 25 -45.55 5.09 10.84
N GLY A 26 -46.56 4.89 9.97
CA GLY A 26 -47.87 4.41 10.38
C GLY A 26 -47.92 2.89 10.57
N CYS A 27 -47.36 2.15 9.61
CA CYS A 27 -47.41 0.69 9.61
C CYS A 27 -46.13 0.05 10.20
N GLY A 28 -45.01 0.79 10.25
CA GLY A 28 -43.73 0.35 10.84
C GLY A 28 -42.91 -0.59 9.95
N GLU A 29 -43.34 -0.79 8.70
CA GLU A 29 -42.73 -1.68 7.72
C GLU A 29 -42.45 -0.93 6.41
N ALA A 30 -41.59 -1.51 5.58
CA ALA A 30 -41.28 -0.99 4.25
C ALA A 30 -42.40 -1.38 3.28
N CYS A 31 -43.11 -0.40 2.74
CA CYS A 31 -44.26 -0.62 1.87
C CYS A 31 -44.29 0.37 0.69
N GLY A 32 -45.15 0.08 -0.31
CA GLY A 32 -45.42 0.98 -1.44
C GLY A 32 -46.06 2.29 -1.01
N HIS A 33 -45.70 3.37 -1.71
CA HIS A 33 -46.22 4.71 -1.44
C HIS A 33 -46.57 5.48 -2.72
N GLU A 34 -47.76 6.07 -2.75
CA GLU A 34 -48.20 7.04 -3.74
C GLU A 34 -47.56 8.42 -3.49
N VAL A 35 -46.94 9.01 -4.53
CA VAL A 35 -46.35 10.34 -4.47
C VAL A 35 -47.42 11.42 -4.68
N LEU A 36 -47.82 12.11 -3.60
CA LEU A 36 -48.82 13.18 -3.67
C LEU A 36 -48.23 14.53 -4.09
N ARG A 37 -47.01 14.84 -3.64
CA ARG A 37 -46.37 16.13 -3.95
C ARG A 37 -44.85 16.04 -3.85
N GLU A 38 -44.17 16.58 -4.86
CA GLU A 38 -42.74 16.85 -4.82
C GLU A 38 -42.49 18.33 -4.53
N LYS A 39 -41.57 18.64 -3.61
CA LYS A 39 -41.06 20.00 -3.39
C LYS A 39 -39.54 19.98 -3.40
N LYS A 40 -38.93 20.65 -4.38
CA LYS A 40 -37.47 20.85 -4.43
C LYS A 40 -36.99 21.65 -3.22
N ALA A 41 -35.98 21.14 -2.52
CA ALA A 41 -35.40 21.74 -1.32
C ALA A 41 -33.88 21.47 -1.27
N GLY A 42 -33.08 22.53 -1.45
CA GLY A 42 -31.63 22.41 -1.52
C GLY A 42 -31.17 21.62 -2.76
N THR A 43 -30.32 20.62 -2.55
CA THR A 43 -29.83 19.68 -3.58
C THR A 43 -30.73 18.48 -3.81
N GLY A 44 -31.84 18.34 -3.07
CA GLY A 44 -32.78 17.23 -3.24
C GLY A 44 -34.24 17.67 -3.20
N ALA A 45 -35.13 16.77 -2.78
CA ALA A 45 -36.57 16.99 -2.78
C ALA A 45 -37.24 16.40 -1.54
N ASP A 46 -38.26 17.11 -1.05
CA ASP A 46 -39.18 16.61 -0.05
C ASP A 46 -40.41 16.04 -0.77
N TYR A 47 -40.71 14.77 -0.52
CA TYR A 47 -41.87 14.07 -1.09
C TYR A 47 -42.95 13.92 -0.03
N LEU A 48 -44.15 14.41 -0.32
CA LEU A 48 -45.35 14.08 0.44
C LEU A 48 -45.88 12.76 -0.13
N LEU A 49 -45.82 11.71 0.68
CA LEU A 49 -46.15 10.35 0.31
C LEU A 49 -47.36 9.87 1.09
N LYS A 50 -48.20 9.08 0.43
CA LYS A 50 -49.31 8.36 1.06
C LYS A 50 -49.04 6.87 0.97
N CYS A 51 -49.04 6.20 2.11
CA CYS A 51 -48.88 4.75 2.18
C CYS A 51 -50.05 4.02 1.52
N ASP A 52 -49.77 3.01 0.71
CA ASP A 52 -50.79 2.22 0.02
C ASP A 52 -51.53 1.26 0.97
N GLU A 53 -50.88 0.85 2.06
CA GLU A 53 -51.44 -0.10 3.03
C GLU A 53 -52.27 0.58 4.13
N CYS A 54 -51.69 1.55 4.84
CA CYS A 54 -52.32 2.18 5.99
C CYS A 54 -52.82 3.61 5.71
N ALA A 55 -52.75 4.09 4.46
CA ALA A 55 -53.19 5.43 4.01
C ALA A 55 -52.56 6.62 4.77
N HIS A 56 -51.51 6.37 5.55
CA HIS A 56 -50.83 7.39 6.33
C HIS A 56 -50.08 8.34 5.39
N VAL A 57 -50.28 9.64 5.58
CA VAL A 57 -49.61 10.68 4.80
C VAL A 57 -48.45 11.23 5.60
N HIS A 58 -47.25 11.12 5.04
CA HIS A 58 -46.01 11.57 5.68
C HIS A 58 -45.07 12.20 4.66
N THR A 59 -44.05 12.90 5.15
CA THR A 59 -43.06 13.56 4.29
C THR A 59 -41.72 12.87 4.42
N VAL A 60 -41.14 12.45 3.30
CA VAL A 60 -39.79 11.88 3.23
C VAL A 60 -38.86 12.89 2.60
N GLN A 61 -37.69 13.08 3.21
CA GLN A 61 -36.68 14.00 2.74
C GLN A 61 -35.62 13.22 1.98
N MET A 62 -35.64 13.31 0.65
CA MET A 62 -34.65 12.66 -0.21
C MET A 62 -33.62 13.69 -0.63
N ARG A 63 -32.50 13.72 0.09
CA ARG A 63 -31.36 14.58 -0.22
C ARG A 63 -30.08 13.79 -0.09
N PRO A 64 -29.11 13.96 -1.01
CA PRO A 64 -27.78 13.42 -0.80
C PRO A 64 -27.15 14.05 0.46
N PRO A 65 -26.28 13.31 1.16
CA PRO A 65 -25.51 13.85 2.27
C PRO A 65 -24.69 15.07 1.82
N ARG A 66 -24.27 15.89 2.77
CA ARG A 66 -23.57 17.14 2.44
C ARG A 66 -22.07 16.87 2.41
N GLY A 67 -21.42 17.27 1.33
CA GLY A 67 -19.96 17.34 1.27
C GLY A 67 -19.40 18.32 2.30
N ILE A 68 -18.44 17.85 3.08
CA ILE A 68 -17.63 18.64 4.02
C ILE A 68 -16.16 18.54 3.66
N ASN A 69 -15.42 19.63 3.90
CA ASN A 69 -13.98 19.65 3.67
C ASN A 69 -13.24 19.19 4.92
N VAL A 70 -12.58 18.05 4.84
CA VAL A 70 -11.75 17.49 5.93
C VAL A 70 -10.28 17.72 5.60
N PRO A 71 -9.46 18.23 6.54
CA PRO A 71 -8.03 18.41 6.32
C PRO A 71 -7.26 17.09 6.43
N PHE A 72 -6.58 16.72 5.35
CA PHE A 72 -5.70 15.57 5.24
C PHE A 72 -4.23 16.03 5.20
N LEU A 73 -3.39 15.37 5.99
CA LEU A 73 -1.94 15.43 5.91
C LEU A 73 -1.46 14.23 5.11
N LEU A 74 -1.06 14.49 3.87
CA LEU A 74 -0.56 13.49 2.94
C LEU A 74 0.96 13.45 3.02
N SER A 75 1.51 12.31 3.46
CA SER A 75 2.94 12.11 3.63
C SER A 75 3.52 11.18 2.58
N GLU A 76 4.51 11.67 1.84
CA GLU A 76 5.32 10.91 0.89
C GLU A 76 6.79 10.96 1.33
N GLY A 77 7.28 9.86 1.89
CA GLY A 77 8.66 9.79 2.41
C GLY A 77 8.94 10.84 3.49
N SER A 78 9.74 11.85 3.16
CA SER A 78 10.08 12.96 4.07
C SER A 78 9.28 14.24 3.81
N GLN A 79 8.39 14.24 2.82
CA GLN A 79 7.56 15.38 2.45
C GLN A 79 6.14 15.17 2.96
N THR A 80 5.53 16.22 3.50
CA THR A 80 4.12 16.20 3.94
C THR A 80 3.44 17.45 3.41
N VAL A 81 2.25 17.27 2.83
CA VAL A 81 1.41 18.35 2.31
C VAL A 81 0.06 18.29 3.03
N VAL A 82 -0.51 19.47 3.30
CA VAL A 82 -1.86 19.59 3.85
C VAL A 82 -2.82 19.90 2.71
N VAL A 83 -3.86 19.10 2.56
CA VAL A 83 -4.92 19.29 1.56
C VAL A 83 -6.28 19.18 2.24
N ASN A 84 -7.29 19.86 1.71
CA ASN A 84 -8.67 19.65 2.14
C ASN A 84 -9.35 18.77 1.10
N ILE A 85 -9.92 17.65 1.53
CA ILE A 85 -10.63 16.70 0.69
C ILE A 85 -12.12 16.79 1.03
N GLU A 86 -12.96 16.88 0.00
CA GLU A 86 -14.41 16.86 0.15
C GLU A 86 -14.88 15.43 0.36
N ILE A 87 -15.59 15.20 1.46
CA ILE A 87 -16.10 13.90 1.92
C ILE A 87 -17.53 14.11 2.41
N ASP A 88 -18.41 13.15 2.22
CA ASP A 88 -19.79 13.22 2.73
C ASP A 88 -19.82 13.25 4.27
N ASP A 89 -20.78 13.99 4.85
CA ASP A 89 -20.82 14.23 6.30
C ASP A 89 -21.13 12.97 7.14
N ASP A 90 -21.72 11.94 6.53
CA ASP A 90 -22.03 10.64 7.12
C ASP A 90 -20.98 9.54 6.83
N GLU A 91 -19.98 9.82 5.99
CA GLU A 91 -18.90 8.88 5.67
C GLU A 91 -18.13 8.48 6.95
N ILE A 92 -17.84 7.18 7.12
CA ILE A 92 -17.07 6.68 8.25
C ILE A 92 -15.64 6.40 7.81
N LEU A 93 -14.70 7.20 8.31
CA LEU A 93 -13.27 6.98 8.06
C LEU A 93 -12.73 5.94 9.04
N VAL A 94 -12.01 4.94 8.54
CA VAL A 94 -11.37 3.89 9.35
C VAL A 94 -9.86 3.89 9.12
N LEU A 95 -9.12 3.60 10.19
CA LEU A 95 -7.67 3.48 10.13
C LEU A 95 -7.29 2.26 9.27
N GLY A 96 -6.44 2.49 8.27
CA GLY A 96 -6.02 1.51 7.26
C GLY A 96 -6.78 1.61 5.93
N ASP A 97 -7.81 2.45 5.85
CA ASP A 97 -8.53 2.66 4.59
C ASP A 97 -7.61 3.27 3.53
N ILE A 98 -7.80 2.84 2.29
CA ILE A 98 -7.05 3.31 1.13
C ILE A 98 -8.00 4.11 0.23
N PHE A 99 -7.57 5.30 -0.15
CA PHE A 99 -8.31 6.18 -1.06
C PHE A 99 -7.38 6.75 -2.13
N GLU A 100 -7.96 7.23 -3.22
CA GLU A 100 -7.23 7.85 -4.32
C GLU A 100 -7.32 9.37 -4.25
N TYR A 101 -6.18 10.04 -4.40
CA TYR A 101 -6.11 11.50 -4.48
C TYR A 101 -4.87 11.94 -5.26
N ALA A 102 -5.05 12.88 -6.19
CA ALA A 102 -3.98 13.43 -7.02
C ALA A 102 -3.11 12.35 -7.71
N GLU A 103 -3.74 11.39 -8.37
CA GLU A 103 -3.08 10.29 -9.11
C GLU A 103 -2.23 9.33 -8.25
N ALA A 104 -2.42 9.34 -6.92
CA ALA A 104 -1.76 8.40 -6.01
C ALA A 104 -2.78 7.77 -5.05
N SER A 105 -2.48 6.55 -4.60
CA SER A 105 -3.24 5.89 -3.54
C SER A 105 -2.64 6.23 -2.18
N TRP A 106 -3.49 6.51 -1.19
CA TRP A 106 -3.10 6.93 0.16
C TRP A 106 -3.76 6.04 1.19
N GLU A 107 -2.99 5.59 2.18
CA GLU A 107 -3.48 4.75 3.29
C GLU A 107 -3.58 5.59 4.57
N ILE A 108 -4.76 5.63 5.18
CA ILE A 108 -5.00 6.34 6.44
C ILE A 108 -4.22 5.67 7.56
N ASN A 109 -3.27 6.39 8.15
CA ASN A 109 -2.45 5.86 9.25
C ASN A 109 -2.81 6.45 10.62
N ARG A 110 -3.57 7.57 10.66
CA ARG A 110 -4.02 8.21 11.89
C ARG A 110 -5.25 9.08 11.62
N ILE A 111 -6.25 8.96 12.50
CA ILE A 111 -7.45 9.80 12.49
C ILE A 111 -7.50 10.53 13.83
N GLU A 112 -7.76 11.83 13.81
CA GLU A 112 -7.91 12.66 14.99
C GLU A 112 -9.29 13.30 15.03
N ASN A 113 -9.93 13.28 16.20
CA ASN A 113 -11.16 14.02 16.41
C ASN A 113 -10.90 15.53 16.52
N LYS A 114 -11.95 16.34 16.66
CA LYS A 114 -11.84 17.81 16.85
C LYS A 114 -11.03 18.23 18.09
N GLU A 115 -10.85 17.35 19.06
CA GLU A 115 -10.02 17.57 20.25
C GLU A 115 -8.56 17.11 20.08
N SER A 116 -8.16 16.71 18.86
CA SER A 116 -6.83 16.15 18.53
C SER A 116 -6.50 14.80 19.20
N ASN A 117 -7.51 14.07 19.68
CA ASN A 117 -7.34 12.73 20.23
C ASN A 117 -7.35 11.68 19.11
N PRO A 118 -6.40 10.72 19.10
CA PRO A 118 -6.35 9.69 18.07
C PRO A 118 -7.44 8.64 18.26
N VAL A 119 -8.13 8.30 17.17
CA VAL A 119 -9.20 7.29 17.13
C VAL A 119 -9.00 6.31 15.98
N LYS A 120 -9.65 5.14 16.06
CA LYS A 120 -9.55 4.09 15.02
C LYS A 120 -10.57 4.23 13.90
N LYS A 121 -11.73 4.80 14.21
CA LYS A 121 -12.82 5.06 13.27
C LYS A 121 -13.59 6.30 13.73
N LEU A 122 -14.07 7.10 12.80
CA LEU A 122 -14.84 8.30 13.11
C LEU A 122 -15.68 8.73 11.91
N VAL A 123 -16.87 9.26 12.18
CA VAL A 123 -17.71 9.89 11.15
C VAL A 123 -17.04 11.18 10.69
N ALA A 124 -17.01 11.45 9.39
CA ALA A 124 -16.33 12.58 8.78
C ALA A 124 -16.70 13.92 9.45
N LEU A 125 -17.97 14.10 9.83
CA LEU A 125 -18.46 15.28 10.54
C LEU A 125 -17.72 15.58 11.86
N GLU A 126 -17.20 14.56 12.54
CA GLU A 126 -16.50 14.67 13.83
C GLU A 126 -14.97 14.69 13.68
N VAL A 127 -14.46 14.47 12.48
CA VAL A 127 -13.03 14.45 12.19
C VAL A 127 -12.46 15.86 12.28
N GLY A 128 -11.38 15.99 13.05
CA GLY A 128 -10.59 17.21 13.10
C GLY A 128 -9.50 17.20 12.03
N ARG A 129 -8.82 16.06 11.86
CA ARG A 129 -7.71 15.88 10.92
C ARG A 129 -7.46 14.41 10.63
N VAL A 130 -7.02 14.11 9.42
CA VAL A 130 -6.57 12.78 9.01
C VAL A 130 -5.13 12.85 8.53
N ASN A 131 -4.33 11.84 8.86
CA ASN A 131 -3.03 11.64 8.23
C ASN A 131 -3.08 10.38 7.37
N ALA A 132 -2.51 10.48 6.18
CA ALA A 132 -2.40 9.36 5.26
C ALA A 132 -0.99 9.32 4.66
N VAL A 133 -0.52 8.12 4.36
CA VAL A 133 0.79 7.88 3.74
C VAL A 133 0.58 7.30 2.36
N ARG A 134 1.39 7.76 1.40
CA ARG A 134 1.35 7.25 0.04
C ARG A 134 1.56 5.72 0.04
N SER A 135 0.65 5.01 -0.62
CA SER A 135 0.46 3.56 -0.51
C SER A 135 0.80 2.83 -1.81
N ASP A 136 0.57 3.44 -2.97
CA ASP A 136 0.87 2.90 -4.30
C ASP A 136 2.37 2.61 -4.51
N VAL A 137 3.25 3.43 -3.93
CA VAL A 137 4.71 3.24 -3.97
C VAL A 137 5.29 2.94 -2.59
N VAL A 138 6.25 2.03 -2.55
CA VAL A 138 6.96 1.61 -1.34
C VAL A 138 8.45 1.93 -1.47
N MET A 139 9.00 2.55 -0.43
CA MET A 139 10.44 2.81 -0.34
C MET A 139 11.20 1.57 0.13
N VAL A 140 11.89 0.91 -0.79
CA VAL A 140 12.71 -0.26 -0.50
C VAL A 140 14.16 0.17 -0.27
N ARG A 141 14.67 -0.08 0.94
CA ARG A 141 16.07 0.22 1.28
C ARG A 141 17.01 -0.83 0.68
N LEU A 142 18.12 -0.36 0.12
CA LEU A 142 19.16 -1.20 -0.48
C LEU A 142 20.45 -1.17 0.37
N THR A 143 21.18 -2.27 0.35
CA THR A 143 22.57 -2.33 0.80
C THR A 143 23.41 -2.90 -0.33
N LEU A 144 24.33 -2.08 -0.84
CA LEU A 144 25.15 -2.34 -2.01
C LEU A 144 26.55 -2.78 -1.54
N THR A 145 26.85 -4.07 -1.63
CA THR A 145 28.12 -4.63 -1.13
C THR A 145 29.09 -4.93 -2.27
N ARG A 146 30.26 -4.27 -2.26
CA ARG A 146 31.39 -4.52 -3.17
C ARG A 146 32.60 -4.97 -2.37
N GLY A 147 33.01 -6.23 -2.54
CA GLY A 147 34.10 -6.81 -1.77
C GLY A 147 33.84 -6.73 -0.25
N GLU A 148 34.62 -5.91 0.45
CA GLU A 148 34.51 -5.70 1.90
C GLU A 148 33.71 -4.43 2.29
N PHE A 149 33.26 -3.65 1.31
CA PHE A 149 32.58 -2.37 1.52
C PHE A 149 31.09 -2.49 1.28
N SER A 150 30.29 -1.68 1.98
CA SER A 150 28.84 -1.65 1.81
C SER A 150 28.32 -0.22 1.92
N ASP A 151 27.59 0.20 0.90
CA ASP A 151 26.84 1.46 0.88
C ASP A 151 25.36 1.19 1.13
N SER A 152 24.64 2.19 1.66
CA SER A 152 23.18 2.13 1.82
C SER A 152 22.55 3.10 0.84
N ASP A 153 21.46 2.66 0.22
CA ASP A 153 20.67 3.46 -0.71
C ASP A 153 19.18 3.10 -0.55
N ALA A 154 18.29 3.70 -1.34
CA ALA A 154 16.87 3.37 -1.41
C ALA A 154 16.29 3.60 -2.82
N ILE A 155 15.27 2.83 -3.16
CA ILE A 155 14.49 2.99 -4.39
C ILE A 155 13.00 3.06 -4.06
N PHE A 156 12.24 3.80 -4.86
CA PHE A 156 10.78 3.81 -4.82
C PHE A 156 10.29 2.90 -5.94
N VAL A 157 9.42 1.97 -5.58
CA VAL A 157 8.86 0.98 -6.51
C VAL A 157 7.38 0.79 -6.19
N GLU A 158 6.61 0.33 -7.16
CA GLU A 158 5.19 0.02 -6.95
C GLU A 158 5.03 -1.05 -5.87
N ARG A 159 3.99 -0.92 -5.05
CA ARG A 159 3.70 -1.80 -3.90
C ARG A 159 3.72 -3.28 -4.26
N GLU A 160 3.21 -3.62 -5.44
CA GLU A 160 3.08 -5.00 -5.91
C GLU A 160 4.34 -5.54 -6.62
N THR A 161 5.37 -4.72 -6.81
CA THR A 161 6.61 -5.13 -7.49
C THR A 161 7.23 -6.35 -6.82
N ILE A 162 7.51 -7.40 -7.59
CA ILE A 162 8.06 -8.64 -7.05
C ILE A 162 9.59 -8.68 -7.22
N PHE A 163 10.31 -8.79 -6.11
CA PHE A 163 11.75 -9.05 -6.11
C PHE A 163 12.04 -10.53 -5.91
N ARG A 164 13.01 -11.04 -6.67
CA ARG A 164 13.45 -12.43 -6.57
C ARG A 164 14.84 -12.52 -5.95
N ALA A 165 14.98 -13.26 -4.86
CA ALA A 165 16.30 -13.54 -4.31
C ALA A 165 17.11 -14.39 -5.31
N GLY A 166 18.35 -13.95 -5.59
CA GLY A 166 19.26 -14.56 -6.54
C GLY A 166 19.24 -13.95 -7.95
N SER A 167 18.27 -13.11 -8.29
CA SER A 167 18.23 -12.44 -9.60
C SER A 167 19.22 -11.27 -9.68
N ILE A 168 19.45 -10.81 -10.91
CA ILE A 168 20.22 -9.59 -11.18
C ILE A 168 19.21 -8.45 -11.35
N MET A 169 19.51 -7.29 -10.78
CA MET A 169 18.78 -6.03 -10.96
C MET A 169 19.74 -4.93 -11.38
N ASP A 170 19.21 -3.92 -12.07
CA ASP A 170 19.95 -2.69 -12.39
C ASP A 170 19.69 -1.64 -11.31
N HIS A 171 20.73 -0.97 -10.84
CA HIS A 171 20.62 0.17 -9.92
C HIS A 171 21.80 1.11 -10.11
N GLY A 172 21.53 2.39 -10.36
CA GLY A 172 22.57 3.41 -10.58
C GLY A 172 23.42 3.16 -11.83
N GLY A 173 22.86 2.51 -12.87
CA GLY A 173 23.58 2.18 -14.11
C GLY A 173 24.52 0.97 -13.99
N GLU A 174 24.43 0.23 -12.89
CA GLU A 174 25.23 -0.97 -12.65
C GLU A 174 24.34 -2.18 -12.34
N LYS A 175 24.85 -3.37 -12.68
CA LYS A 175 24.18 -4.64 -12.39
C LYS A 175 24.55 -5.15 -11.00
N TRP A 176 23.54 -5.57 -10.26
CA TRP A 176 23.65 -6.08 -8.90
C TRP A 176 22.92 -7.40 -8.74
N LYS A 177 23.53 -8.38 -8.05
CA LYS A 177 22.87 -9.63 -7.68
C LYS A 177 22.17 -9.47 -6.34
N ILE A 178 20.87 -9.78 -6.30
CA ILE A 178 20.09 -9.86 -5.07
C ILE A 178 20.57 -11.07 -4.26
N ARG A 179 21.32 -10.82 -3.19
CA ARG A 179 21.85 -11.86 -2.31
C ARG A 179 20.82 -12.35 -1.31
N ALA A 180 20.05 -11.42 -0.75
CA ALA A 180 19.05 -11.67 0.29
C ALA A 180 18.02 -10.55 0.34
N ILE A 181 16.79 -10.89 0.70
CA ILE A 181 15.69 -9.94 0.93
C ILE A 181 15.27 -10.06 2.39
N HIS A 182 15.16 -8.95 3.12
CA HIS A 182 14.74 -8.93 4.52
C HIS A 182 13.32 -8.40 4.64
N THR A 183 12.41 -9.21 5.20
CA THR A 183 10.98 -8.91 5.34
C THR A 183 10.56 -8.58 6.78
N GLY A 184 11.51 -8.18 7.63
CA GLY A 184 11.28 -7.98 9.07
C GLY A 184 11.29 -9.27 9.88
N ASN A 185 10.58 -10.31 9.45
CA ASN A 185 10.50 -11.62 10.15
C ASN A 185 11.70 -12.53 9.88
N GLY A 186 12.50 -12.23 8.86
CA GLY A 186 13.66 -13.05 8.50
C GLY A 186 14.36 -12.56 7.24
N ARG A 187 15.32 -13.34 6.76
CA ARG A 187 16.01 -13.11 5.49
C ARG A 187 15.67 -14.22 4.52
N THR A 188 15.04 -13.86 3.41
CA THR A 188 14.73 -14.73 2.29
C THR A 188 15.95 -14.78 1.38
N MET A 189 16.63 -15.92 1.37
CA MET A 189 17.82 -16.16 0.52
C MET A 189 17.44 -16.74 -0.85
N THR A 190 16.23 -17.31 -0.96
CA THR A 190 15.66 -17.93 -2.16
C THR A 190 14.16 -17.69 -2.15
N GLY A 191 13.59 -17.29 -3.29
CA GLY A 191 12.14 -17.07 -3.42
C GLY A 191 11.80 -15.71 -4.00
N ARG A 192 10.49 -15.43 -4.06
CA ARG A 192 9.91 -14.16 -4.53
C ARG A 192 9.29 -13.45 -3.34
N VAL A 193 9.41 -12.13 -3.30
CA VAL A 193 8.88 -11.29 -2.22
C VAL A 193 8.28 -10.03 -2.85
N VAL A 194 7.09 -9.64 -2.42
CA VAL A 194 6.40 -8.42 -2.85
C VAL A 194 7.03 -7.21 -2.16
N ALA A 195 7.20 -6.09 -2.88
CA ALA A 195 7.91 -4.90 -2.41
C ALA A 195 7.36 -4.37 -1.08
N HIS A 196 6.03 -4.43 -0.89
CA HIS A 196 5.37 -4.05 0.36
C HIS A 196 5.96 -4.71 1.61
N ASP A 197 6.32 -5.99 1.52
CA ASP A 197 6.84 -6.76 2.66
C ASP A 197 8.34 -6.54 2.87
N ILE A 198 9.02 -5.82 1.98
CA ILE A 198 10.48 -5.69 1.99
C ILE A 198 10.93 -4.53 2.88
N LYS A 199 11.66 -4.88 3.94
CA LYS A 199 12.35 -3.90 4.78
C LYS A 199 13.70 -3.48 4.20
N ARG A 200 14.44 -4.42 3.59
CA ARG A 200 15.75 -4.16 2.97
C ARG A 200 16.18 -5.25 1.98
N ILE A 201 16.77 -4.87 0.86
CA ILE A 201 17.43 -5.79 -0.09
C ILE A 201 18.95 -5.68 0.06
N TYR A 202 19.63 -6.82 0.11
CA TYR A 202 21.08 -6.93 0.11
C TYR A 202 21.56 -7.31 -1.29
N LEU A 203 22.35 -6.42 -1.87
CA LEU A 203 22.88 -6.48 -3.22
C LEU A 203 24.38 -6.74 -3.18
N HIS A 204 24.85 -7.62 -4.04
CA HIS A 204 26.28 -7.92 -4.21
C HIS A 204 26.67 -7.74 -5.67
N GLU A 205 27.95 -7.45 -5.93
CA GLU A 205 28.46 -7.50 -7.30
C GLU A 205 28.14 -8.88 -7.92
N PRO A 206 27.58 -8.93 -9.15
CA PRO A 206 27.41 -10.19 -9.86
C PRO A 206 28.78 -10.83 -10.09
N PRO A 207 28.84 -12.18 -10.18
CA PRO A 207 30.09 -12.86 -10.50
C PRO A 207 30.60 -12.35 -11.85
N ARG A 208 31.86 -11.91 -11.88
CA ARG A 208 32.53 -11.46 -13.10
C ARG A 208 32.84 -12.67 -13.99
N PRO A 209 32.89 -12.51 -15.32
CA PRO A 209 33.47 -13.51 -16.20
C PRO A 209 34.90 -13.83 -15.76
N GLU A 210 35.30 -15.10 -15.82
CA GLU A 210 36.60 -15.58 -15.31
C GLU A 210 37.80 -14.88 -15.96
N ASP A 211 37.62 -14.37 -17.18
CA ASP A 211 38.67 -13.74 -17.99
C ASP A 211 39.10 -12.33 -17.50
N GLU A 212 38.38 -11.73 -16.55
CA GLU A 212 38.62 -10.35 -16.06
C GLU A 212 38.91 -10.27 -14.54
N PHE A 213 39.53 -11.30 -13.96
CA PHE A 213 39.84 -11.30 -12.52
C PHE A 213 40.99 -10.34 -12.16
N ILE A 214 40.67 -9.04 -12.06
CA ILE A 214 41.55 -8.01 -11.52
C ILE A 214 41.25 -7.87 -10.02
N PRO A 215 42.21 -8.19 -9.12
CA PRO A 215 41.98 -8.14 -7.68
C PRO A 215 41.73 -6.69 -7.22
N ARG A 216 40.54 -6.42 -6.67
CA ARG A 216 40.17 -5.08 -6.17
C ARG A 216 40.48 -4.90 -4.70
N THR A 217 40.51 -5.98 -3.91
CA THR A 217 40.81 -5.92 -2.48
C THR A 217 42.19 -6.49 -2.14
N PRO A 218 42.84 -6.03 -1.05
CA PRO A 218 44.09 -6.62 -0.58
C PRO A 218 43.99 -8.11 -0.24
N ARG A 219 42.80 -8.61 0.11
CA ARG A 219 42.55 -10.01 0.42
C ARG A 219 42.51 -10.85 -0.86
N GLU A 220 41.75 -10.43 -1.87
CA GLU A 220 41.70 -11.07 -3.18
C GLU A 220 43.08 -11.07 -3.82
N ARG A 221 43.83 -9.96 -3.74
CA ARG A 221 45.21 -9.91 -4.24
C ARG A 221 46.11 -10.96 -3.60
N ARG A 222 46.05 -11.10 -2.26
CA ARG A 222 46.82 -12.12 -1.53
C ARG A 222 46.42 -13.54 -1.93
N GLN A 223 45.15 -13.77 -2.24
CA GLN A 223 44.67 -15.07 -2.68
C GLN A 223 45.07 -15.37 -4.13
N ALA A 224 44.94 -14.40 -5.04
CA ALA A 224 45.38 -14.50 -6.43
C ALA A 224 46.88 -14.78 -6.55
N TRP A 225 47.68 -14.11 -5.71
CA TRP A 225 49.12 -14.35 -5.59
C TRP A 225 49.43 -15.77 -5.10
N LYS A 226 48.69 -16.28 -4.11
CA LYS A 226 48.83 -17.67 -3.63
C LYS A 226 48.43 -18.71 -4.68
N GLU A 227 47.43 -18.40 -5.51
CA GLU A 227 46.92 -19.29 -6.55
C GLU A 227 47.74 -19.20 -7.86
N GLY A 228 48.79 -18.37 -7.92
CA GLY A 228 49.62 -18.19 -9.12
C GLY A 228 48.89 -17.55 -10.31
N LYS A 229 47.70 -16.98 -10.09
CA LYS A 229 46.84 -16.37 -11.12
C LYS A 229 47.19 -14.91 -11.41
N LEU A 230 48.26 -14.40 -10.82
CA LEU A 230 48.63 -12.99 -10.90
C LEU A 230 49.80 -12.83 -11.89
N GLY A 231 49.51 -12.29 -13.07
CA GLY A 231 50.53 -11.82 -14.03
C GLY A 231 51.07 -10.44 -13.62
N ASP A 232 50.87 -9.42 -14.45
CA ASP A 232 51.16 -8.02 -14.08
C ASP A 232 50.31 -7.60 -12.87
N ASN A 233 50.97 -7.05 -11.84
CA ASN A 233 50.40 -6.79 -10.51
C ASN A 233 50.39 -5.29 -10.18
N PRO A 234 49.54 -4.48 -10.85
CA PRO A 234 49.34 -3.08 -10.50
C PRO A 234 48.62 -2.93 -9.15
N ASN A 235 48.75 -1.76 -8.53
CA ASN A 235 48.02 -1.46 -7.29
C ASN A 235 46.50 -1.54 -7.51
N PRO A 236 45.75 -2.09 -6.54
CA PRO A 236 44.31 -2.27 -6.68
C PRO A 236 43.60 -0.93 -6.89
N ILE A 237 42.67 -0.88 -7.83
CA ILE A 237 41.78 0.28 -8.01
C ILE A 237 40.86 0.33 -6.81
N LEU A 238 41.05 1.36 -5.98
CA LEU A 238 40.22 1.59 -4.80
C LEU A 238 38.79 1.95 -5.25
N PRO A 239 37.75 1.29 -4.70
CA PRO A 239 36.36 1.67 -4.95
C PRO A 239 36.14 3.14 -4.57
N ASP A 240 35.25 3.84 -5.26
CA ASP A 240 34.98 5.26 -4.99
C ASP A 240 34.47 5.51 -3.55
N ALA A 241 33.79 4.52 -2.95
CA ALA A 241 33.41 4.54 -1.54
C ALA A 241 34.63 4.68 -0.60
N GLU A 242 35.78 4.12 -0.94
CA GLU A 242 37.03 4.23 -0.15
C GLU A 242 37.74 5.57 -0.38
N LYS A 243 37.61 6.18 -1.57
CA LYS A 243 38.08 7.56 -1.84
C LYS A 243 37.28 8.60 -1.05
N SER A 244 36.01 8.30 -0.76
CA SER A 244 35.10 9.20 -0.03
C SER A 244 35.32 9.27 1.49
N GLY A 245 36.32 8.57 2.04
CA GLY A 245 36.67 8.64 3.46
C GLY A 245 35.67 7.97 4.42
N LYS A 246 34.69 7.22 3.90
CA LYS A 246 33.71 6.49 4.74
C LYS A 246 34.43 5.45 5.61
N PRO A 247 34.20 5.42 6.94
CA PRO A 247 34.94 4.54 7.84
C PRO A 247 34.65 3.07 7.53
N LYS A 248 35.71 2.26 7.38
CA LYS A 248 35.63 0.79 7.33
C LYS A 248 34.84 0.29 8.54
N GLN A 249 33.77 -0.47 8.32
CA GLN A 249 33.08 -1.16 9.41
C GLN A 249 34.06 -2.14 10.08
N GLN A 250 34.55 -1.77 11.28
CA GLN A 250 35.30 -2.70 12.11
C GLN A 250 34.37 -3.81 12.57
N ARG A 251 34.67 -5.05 12.16
CA ARG A 251 34.01 -6.23 12.73
C ARG A 251 34.39 -6.32 14.22
N PRO A 252 33.43 -6.41 15.16
CA PRO A 252 33.77 -6.62 16.56
C PRO A 252 34.48 -7.97 16.71
N GLY A 253 35.71 -7.92 17.23
CA GLY A 253 36.54 -9.10 17.44
C GLY A 253 35.82 -10.15 18.30
N ARG A 254 35.83 -11.40 17.84
CA ARG A 254 35.26 -12.56 18.53
C ARG A 254 36.01 -12.77 19.86
N ARG A 255 35.55 -12.17 20.96
CA ARG A 255 36.07 -12.45 22.31
C ARG A 255 35.84 -13.93 22.62
N ARG A 256 36.90 -14.74 22.53
CA ARG A 256 36.92 -16.12 23.05
C ARG A 256 36.65 -16.06 24.55
N ARG A 257 35.47 -16.53 24.98
CA ARG A 257 35.19 -16.78 26.41
C ARG A 257 36.15 -17.87 26.88
N LYS A 258 37.09 -17.52 27.77
CA LYS A 258 37.85 -18.52 28.56
C LYS A 258 36.84 -19.30 29.42
N LYS A 259 36.83 -20.62 29.27
CA LYS A 259 36.17 -21.51 30.24
C LYS A 259 36.88 -21.34 31.59
N ARG A 260 36.13 -21.03 32.64
CA ARG A 260 36.60 -21.19 34.02
C ARG A 260 36.43 -22.67 34.38
N ASN A 261 37.51 -23.28 34.85
CA ASN A 261 37.45 -24.50 35.65
C ASN A 261 36.82 -24.18 37.01
#